data_AF-A0A830E972-F1
#
_entry.id   AF-A0A830E972-F1
#
_cell.length_a   1.000
_cell.length_b   1.000
_cell.length_c   1.000
_cell.angle_alpha   90.00
_cell.angle_beta   90.00
_cell.angle_gamma   90.00
#
_symmetry.space_group_name_H-M   'P 1'
#
loop_
_entity.id
_entity.type
_entity.pdbx_description
1 polymer ?
#
loop_
_entity_poly.entity_id
_entity_poly.type
_entity_poly.pdbx_seq_one_letter_code
_entity_poly.pdbx_strand_id
1 'polypeptide(L)'
;MSNDGSEGLLRVIDMMRELERYLAILYSIAAFGIKDPYISAVMRKISIESAMHNYILTMLKPLIHECPPKNVLDIETLVSLQGNIEEAITHTKSLIDFMDSMVKTNNDITSSVVDKLTELENYEESAVKIYSFLLRSYLPITSTRVDSKYRVSSKLIVKLLKSISDDEKHHNELLQSVRELIMERK
;
A
#
# COMPACT_ATOMS: atom_id res chain seq x y z
N MET A 1 0.35 -28.76 -13.82
CA MET A 1 0.08 -28.76 -12.37
C MET A 1 1.42 -28.49 -11.71
N SER A 2 1.75 -27.32 -11.16
CA SER A 2 1.01 -26.32 -10.39
C SER A 2 1.25 -24.90 -10.93
N ASN A 3 0.17 -24.16 -11.22
CA ASN A 3 0.19 -22.75 -11.63
C ASN A 3 -0.41 -21.82 -10.54
N ASP A 4 -0.63 -22.38 -9.34
CA ASP A 4 -1.44 -21.80 -8.26
C ASP A 4 -0.75 -20.58 -7.60
N GLY A 5 0.58 -20.63 -7.47
CA GLY A 5 1.35 -19.56 -6.84
C GLY A 5 1.52 -18.29 -7.69
N SER A 6 1.56 -18.42 -9.03
CA SER A 6 1.68 -17.25 -9.92
C SER A 6 0.36 -16.51 -10.03
N GLU A 7 -0.76 -17.25 -10.10
CA GLU A 7 -2.11 -16.71 -10.07
C GLU A 7 -2.42 -16.04 -8.73
N GLY A 8 -2.04 -16.67 -7.61
CA GLY A 8 -2.14 -16.08 -6.28
C GLY A 8 -1.36 -14.77 -6.14
N LEU A 9 -0.17 -14.68 -6.73
CA LEU A 9 0.64 -13.45 -6.69
C LEU A 9 0.04 -12.34 -7.56
N LEU A 10 -0.48 -12.66 -8.75
CA LEU A 10 -1.20 -11.70 -9.57
C LEU A 10 -2.46 -11.18 -8.87
N ARG A 11 -3.18 -12.04 -8.14
CA ARG A 11 -4.31 -11.65 -7.30
C ARG A 11 -3.88 -10.70 -6.18
N VAL A 12 -2.78 -10.97 -5.48
CA VAL A 12 -2.23 -10.05 -4.46
C VAL A 12 -1.93 -8.67 -5.07
N ILE A 13 -1.35 -8.61 -6.27
CA ILE A 13 -1.08 -7.34 -6.97
C ILE A 13 -2.39 -6.61 -7.29
N ASP A 14 -3.42 -7.31 -7.78
CA ASP A 14 -4.73 -6.70 -8.06
C ASP A 14 -5.39 -6.14 -6.79
N MET A 15 -5.31 -6.89 -5.70
CA MET A 15 -5.88 -6.50 -4.40
C MET A 15 -5.13 -5.34 -3.79
N MET A 16 -3.79 -5.35 -3.80
CA MET A 16 -2.98 -4.20 -3.35
C MET A 16 -3.28 -2.97 -4.19
N ARG A 17 -3.39 -3.11 -5.52
CA ARG A 17 -3.78 -2.00 -6.38
C ARG A 17 -5.14 -1.43 -5.97
N GLU A 18 -6.12 -2.27 -5.66
CA GLU A 18 -7.42 -1.82 -5.17
C GLU A 18 -7.31 -1.12 -3.80
N LEU A 19 -6.51 -1.67 -2.88
CA LEU A 19 -6.25 -1.07 -1.57
C LEU A 19 -5.60 0.31 -1.70
N GLU A 20 -4.53 0.45 -2.48
CA GLU A 20 -3.86 1.73 -2.76
C GLU A 20 -4.82 2.80 -3.28
N ARG A 21 -5.77 2.40 -4.15
CA ARG A 21 -6.79 3.31 -4.65
C ARG A 21 -7.69 3.83 -3.53
N TYR A 22 -8.11 2.95 -2.62
CA TYR A 22 -8.95 3.38 -1.50
C TYR A 22 -8.17 4.18 -0.47
N LEU A 23 -6.92 3.81 -0.16
CA LEU A 23 -6.05 4.62 0.70
C LEU A 23 -5.85 6.01 0.12
N ALA A 24 -5.60 6.14 -1.18
CA ALA A 24 -5.51 7.44 -1.85
C ALA A 24 -6.77 8.29 -1.66
N ILE A 25 -7.96 7.69 -1.82
CA ILE A 25 -9.25 8.36 -1.61
C ILE A 25 -9.41 8.78 -0.13
N LEU A 26 -9.16 7.85 0.79
CA LEU A 26 -9.28 8.06 2.23
C LEU A 26 -8.40 9.23 2.69
N TYR A 27 -7.12 9.20 2.33
CA TYR A 27 -6.18 10.27 2.67
C TYR A 27 -6.54 11.60 2.00
N SER A 28 -7.12 11.59 0.79
CA SER A 28 -7.61 12.81 0.14
C SER A 28 -8.79 13.42 0.91
N ILE A 29 -9.73 12.60 1.38
CA ILE A 29 -10.88 13.05 2.18
C ILE A 29 -10.38 13.62 3.50
N ALA A 30 -9.47 12.90 4.17
CA ALA A 30 -8.82 13.37 5.40
C ALA A 30 -8.15 14.74 5.18
N ALA A 31 -7.34 14.87 4.13
CA ALA A 31 -6.65 16.12 3.80
C ALA A 31 -7.61 17.28 3.55
N PHE A 32 -8.77 17.03 2.94
CA PHE A 32 -9.77 18.07 2.68
C PHE A 32 -10.51 18.50 3.95
N GLY A 33 -10.80 17.56 4.85
CA GLY A 33 -11.56 17.83 6.07
C GLY A 33 -10.76 18.39 7.27
N ILE A 34 -9.43 18.29 7.24
CA ILE A 34 -8.53 18.76 8.30
C ILE A 34 -8.22 20.25 8.14
N LYS A 35 -8.42 21.05 9.19
CA LYS A 35 -8.09 22.48 9.19
C LYS A 35 -6.63 22.80 9.47
N ASP A 36 -5.92 21.92 10.19
CA ASP A 36 -4.49 22.10 10.42
C ASP A 36 -3.73 21.95 9.08
N PRO A 37 -3.03 23.00 8.60
CA PRO A 37 -2.41 22.97 7.28
C PRO A 37 -1.25 21.98 7.17
N TYR A 38 -0.55 21.68 8.28
CA TYR A 38 0.55 20.72 8.28
C TYR A 38 0.04 19.29 8.21
N ILE A 39 -0.95 18.95 9.05
CA ILE A 39 -1.57 17.62 9.02
C ILE A 39 -2.28 17.40 7.67
N SER A 40 -3.02 18.39 7.17
CA SER A 40 -3.66 18.35 5.86
C SER A 40 -2.64 18.10 4.74
N ALA A 41 -1.47 18.77 4.77
CA ALA A 41 -0.41 18.57 3.79
C ALA A 41 0.20 17.16 3.84
N VAL A 42 0.41 16.61 5.04
CA VAL A 42 0.88 15.22 5.21
C VAL A 42 -0.12 14.25 4.59
N MET A 43 -1.39 14.35 4.95
CA MET A 43 -2.43 13.47 4.38
C MET A 43 -2.53 13.61 2.85
N ARG A 44 -2.40 14.83 2.33
CA ARG A 44 -2.39 15.05 0.87
C ARG A 44 -1.18 14.42 0.18
N LYS A 45 0.00 14.47 0.81
CA LYS A 45 1.21 13.83 0.28
C LYS A 45 1.01 12.31 0.17
N ILE A 46 0.59 11.67 1.26
CA ILE A 46 0.33 10.23 1.30
C ILE A 46 -0.74 9.86 0.26
N SER A 47 -1.82 10.64 0.15
CA SER A 47 -2.85 10.43 -0.88
C SER A 47 -2.31 10.38 -2.31
N ILE A 48 -1.41 11.30 -2.67
CA ILE A 48 -0.81 11.37 -4.00
C ILE A 48 0.10 10.16 -4.23
N GLU A 49 0.88 9.78 -3.21
CA GLU A 49 1.81 8.65 -3.29
C GLU A 49 1.08 7.31 -3.40
N SER A 50 0.03 7.07 -2.62
CA SER A 50 -0.83 5.88 -2.78
C SER A 50 -1.49 5.83 -4.17
N ALA A 51 -1.90 6.98 -4.74
CA ALA A 51 -2.41 7.03 -6.11
C ALA A 51 -1.31 6.67 -7.14
N MET A 52 -0.06 7.08 -6.91
CA MET A 52 1.08 6.67 -7.73
C MET A 52 1.38 5.18 -7.57
N HIS A 53 1.28 4.61 -6.37
CA HIS A 53 1.47 3.18 -6.11
C HIS A 53 0.45 2.34 -6.86
N ASN A 54 -0.84 2.74 -6.84
CA ASN A 54 -1.89 2.14 -7.67
C ASN A 54 -1.50 2.09 -9.16
N TYR A 55 -0.96 3.20 -9.69
CA TYR A 55 -0.51 3.28 -11.07
C TYR A 55 0.69 2.35 -11.34
N ILE A 56 1.69 2.34 -10.46
CA ILE A 56 2.86 1.46 -10.57
C ILE A 56 2.43 -0.02 -10.53
N LEU A 57 1.52 -0.41 -9.64
CA LEU A 57 0.99 -1.78 -9.57
C LEU A 57 0.25 -2.19 -10.84
N THR A 58 -0.47 -1.25 -11.46
CA THR A 58 -1.12 -1.46 -12.77
C THR A 58 -0.08 -1.77 -13.85
N MET A 59 1.06 -1.08 -13.85
CA MET A 59 2.17 -1.34 -14.78
C MET A 59 2.96 -2.62 -14.45
N LEU A 60 3.06 -2.97 -13.16
CA LEU A 60 3.78 -4.16 -12.71
C LEU A 60 3.09 -5.45 -13.11
N LYS A 61 1.75 -5.48 -13.12
CA LYS A 61 0.98 -6.69 -13.45
C LYS A 61 1.41 -7.39 -14.76
N PRO A 62 1.49 -6.72 -15.93
CA PRO A 62 1.97 -7.34 -17.15
C PRO A 62 3.43 -7.80 -17.06
N LEU A 63 4.31 -7.03 -16.39
CA LEU A 63 5.71 -7.41 -16.19
C LEU A 63 5.84 -8.69 -15.37
N ILE A 64 5.02 -8.85 -14.33
CA ILE A 64 4.95 -10.04 -13.49
C ILE A 64 4.41 -11.24 -14.30
N HIS A 65 3.43 -11.02 -15.17
CA HIS A 65 2.90 -12.06 -16.05
C HIS A 65 3.97 -12.58 -17.04
N GLU A 66 4.80 -11.69 -17.59
CA GLU A 66 5.92 -12.05 -18.48
C GLU A 66 7.14 -12.62 -17.73
N CYS A 67 7.29 -12.26 -16.45
CA CYS A 67 8.41 -12.63 -15.61
C CYS A 67 7.95 -13.28 -14.28
N PRO A 68 7.15 -14.36 -14.31
CA PRO A 68 6.53 -14.90 -13.10
C PRO A 68 7.59 -15.48 -12.16
N PRO A 69 7.53 -15.27 -10.84
CA PRO A 69 8.58 -15.75 -9.95
C PRO A 69 8.65 -17.28 -9.96
N LYS A 70 9.85 -17.84 -10.11
CA LYS A 70 10.04 -19.30 -10.28
C LYS A 70 9.65 -20.12 -9.06
N ASN A 71 9.76 -19.53 -7.86
CA ASN A 71 9.44 -20.18 -6.60
C ASN A 71 8.64 -19.21 -5.72
N VAL A 72 7.31 -19.35 -5.69
CA VAL A 72 6.52 -18.80 -4.59
C VAL A 72 6.48 -19.87 -3.51
N LEU A 73 7.47 -19.83 -2.61
CA LEU A 73 7.76 -20.94 -1.69
C LEU A 73 6.74 -21.09 -0.56
N ASP A 74 5.80 -20.16 -0.43
CA ASP A 74 4.91 -20.09 0.72
C ASP A 74 3.48 -19.72 0.30
N ILE A 75 2.74 -20.74 -0.14
CA ILE A 75 1.35 -20.63 -0.55
C ILE A 75 0.46 -20.29 0.65
N GLU A 76 0.78 -20.79 1.85
CA GLU A 76 0.03 -20.46 3.07
C GLU A 76 0.14 -18.97 3.40
N THR A 77 1.35 -18.40 3.30
CA THR A 77 1.53 -16.95 3.41
C THR A 77 0.79 -16.21 2.32
N LEU A 78 0.80 -16.66 1.05
CA LEU A 78 0.00 -16.01 0.00
C LEU A 78 -1.50 -15.94 0.35
N VAL A 79 -2.09 -17.04 0.83
CA VAL A 79 -3.50 -17.10 1.20
C VAL A 79 -3.78 -16.20 2.40
N SER A 80 -2.91 -16.22 3.42
CA SER A 80 -3.01 -15.31 4.57
C SER A 80 -2.94 -13.84 4.16
N LEU A 81 -2.02 -13.48 3.27
CA LEU A 81 -1.90 -12.13 2.75
C LEU A 81 -3.17 -11.71 2.00
N GLN A 82 -3.74 -12.58 1.17
CA GLN A 82 -5.00 -12.27 0.48
C GLN A 82 -6.13 -11.97 1.48
N GLY A 83 -6.31 -12.81 2.50
CA GLY A 83 -7.32 -12.57 3.54
C GLY A 83 -7.12 -11.23 4.26
N ASN A 84 -5.89 -10.92 4.64
CA ASN A 84 -5.56 -9.66 5.32
C ASN A 84 -5.83 -8.44 4.42
N ILE A 85 -5.51 -8.52 3.12
CA ILE A 85 -5.76 -7.42 2.18
C ILE A 85 -7.26 -7.24 1.94
N GLU A 86 -8.02 -8.33 1.82
CA GLU A 86 -9.48 -8.27 1.64
C GLU A 86 -10.17 -7.62 2.84
N GLU A 87 -9.73 -7.97 4.04
CA GLU A 87 -10.18 -7.33 5.27
C GLU A 87 -9.83 -5.83 5.29
N ALA A 88 -8.57 -5.48 4.97
CA ALA A 88 -8.12 -4.09 4.91
C ALA A 88 -8.92 -3.26 3.89
N ILE A 89 -9.22 -3.81 2.71
CA ILE A 89 -10.06 -3.15 1.70
C ILE A 89 -11.46 -2.87 2.27
N THR A 90 -12.04 -3.83 2.98
CA THR A 90 -13.40 -3.71 3.55
C THR A 90 -13.46 -2.62 4.62
N HIS A 91 -12.47 -2.60 5.52
CA HIS A 91 -12.39 -1.57 6.56
C HIS A 91 -12.09 -0.19 5.96
N THR A 92 -11.19 -0.10 4.99
CA THR A 92 -10.86 1.17 4.30
C THR A 92 -12.09 1.76 3.62
N LYS A 93 -12.91 0.96 2.94
CA LYS A 93 -14.19 1.41 2.35
C LYS A 93 -15.13 1.99 3.41
N SER A 94 -15.29 1.27 4.52
CA SER A 94 -16.13 1.72 5.64
C SER A 94 -15.62 3.04 6.24
N LEU A 95 -14.30 3.19 6.32
CA LEU A 95 -13.67 4.40 6.85
C LEU A 95 -13.80 5.60 5.90
N ILE A 96 -13.75 5.37 4.59
CA ILE A 96 -14.05 6.38 3.56
C ILE A 96 -15.47 6.91 3.76
N ASP A 97 -16.47 6.03 3.85
CA ASP A 97 -17.86 6.43 4.01
C ASP A 97 -18.07 7.23 5.31
N PHE A 98 -17.41 6.79 6.39
CA PHE A 98 -17.41 7.51 7.67
C PHE A 98 -16.80 8.91 7.55
N MET A 99 -15.56 9.04 7.05
CA MET A 99 -14.88 10.34 6.96
C MET A 99 -15.58 11.29 5.98
N ASP A 100 -16.07 10.80 4.85
CA ASP A 100 -16.81 11.60 3.87
C ASP A 100 -18.11 12.17 4.49
N SER A 101 -18.83 11.36 5.29
CA SER A 101 -20.02 11.84 6.00
C SER A 101 -19.69 12.97 6.99
N MET A 102 -18.58 12.85 7.70
CA MET A 102 -18.12 13.86 8.66
C MET A 102 -17.74 15.17 7.95
N VAL A 103 -17.02 15.09 6.83
CA VAL A 103 -16.68 16.26 5.99
C VAL A 103 -17.93 16.99 5.48
N LYS A 104 -18.93 16.25 4.99
CA LYS A 104 -20.18 16.82 4.44
C LYS A 104 -21.01 17.58 5.47
N THR A 105 -20.85 17.26 6.75
CA THR A 105 -21.50 18.00 7.85
C THR A 105 -20.74 19.27 8.25
N ASN A 106 -19.73 19.70 7.48
CA ASN A 106 -18.91 20.90 7.67
C ASN A 106 -18.11 20.93 8.99
N ASN A 107 -17.84 19.75 9.55
CA ASN A 107 -17.04 19.60 10.75
C ASN A 107 -15.55 19.54 10.41
N ASP A 108 -14.73 20.18 11.23
CA ASP A 108 -13.30 19.88 11.26
C ASP A 108 -13.12 18.45 11.75
N ILE A 109 -12.62 17.57 10.90
CA ILE A 109 -12.50 16.14 11.21
C ILE A 109 -11.14 15.79 11.83
N THR A 110 -10.32 16.79 12.18
CA THR A 110 -8.97 16.57 12.73
C THR A 110 -9.00 15.52 13.85
N SER A 111 -9.83 15.70 14.88
CA SER A 111 -9.95 14.75 15.99
C SER A 111 -10.32 13.34 15.53
N SER A 112 -11.25 13.20 14.58
CA SER A 112 -11.64 11.90 14.04
C SER A 112 -10.52 11.22 13.26
N VAL A 113 -9.71 11.99 12.54
CA VAL A 113 -8.50 11.47 11.87
C VAL A 113 -7.46 11.05 12.91
N VAL A 114 -7.28 11.84 13.99
CA VAL A 114 -6.38 11.49 15.11
C VAL A 114 -6.78 10.15 15.74
N ASP A 115 -8.07 9.96 16.01
CA ASP A 115 -8.60 8.73 16.61
C ASP A 115 -8.38 7.50 15.71
N LYS A 116 -8.15 7.75 14.41
CA LYS A 116 -7.92 6.73 13.38
C LYS A 116 -6.47 6.57 12.96
N LEU A 117 -5.55 7.38 13.48
CA LEU A 117 -4.12 7.29 13.13
C LEU A 117 -3.53 5.90 13.33
N THR A 118 -3.90 5.18 14.40
CA THR A 118 -3.39 3.82 14.63
C THR A 118 -3.86 2.86 13.54
N GLU A 119 -5.10 3.02 13.06
CA GLU A 119 -5.63 2.21 11.98
C GLU A 119 -4.90 2.52 10.65
N LEU A 120 -4.62 3.80 10.38
CA LEU A 120 -3.86 4.25 9.22
C LEU A 120 -2.42 3.72 9.24
N GLU A 121 -1.71 3.85 10.37
CA GLU A 121 -0.36 3.30 10.57
C GLU A 121 -0.31 1.78 10.33
N ASN A 122 -1.35 1.05 10.78
CA ASN A 122 -1.45 -0.39 10.55
C ASN A 122 -1.63 -0.76 9.06
N TYR A 123 -2.33 0.07 8.28
CA TYR A 123 -2.42 -0.12 6.82
C TYR A 123 -1.04 0.01 6.17
N GLU A 124 -0.29 1.08 6.50
CA GLU A 124 1.06 1.31 5.97
C GLU A 124 2.02 0.18 6.37
N GLU A 125 2.02 -0.24 7.64
CA GLU A 125 2.86 -1.34 8.11
C GLU A 125 2.53 -2.68 7.43
N SER A 126 1.24 -2.94 7.20
CA SER A 126 0.78 -4.14 6.50
C SER A 126 1.20 -4.13 5.03
N ALA A 127 1.09 -2.97 4.36
CA ALA A 127 1.55 -2.77 2.99
C ALA A 127 3.05 -3.07 2.87
N VAL A 128 3.89 -2.57 3.79
CA VAL A 128 5.34 -2.88 3.84
C VAL A 128 5.61 -4.38 3.92
N LYS A 129 4.85 -5.12 4.75
CA LYS A 129 5.01 -6.58 4.89
C LYS A 129 4.68 -7.30 3.58
N ILE A 130 3.63 -6.88 2.89
CA ILE A 130 3.20 -7.45 1.60
C ILE A 130 4.23 -7.16 0.51
N TYR A 131 4.69 -5.92 0.37
CA TYR A 131 5.72 -5.58 -0.60
C TYR A 131 7.04 -6.27 -0.32
N SER A 132 7.40 -6.45 0.96
CA SER A 132 8.57 -7.24 1.37
C SER A 132 8.44 -8.72 0.99
N PHE A 133 7.23 -9.30 1.09
CA PHE A 133 6.97 -10.64 0.59
C PHE A 133 7.17 -10.73 -0.94
N LEU A 134 6.56 -9.81 -1.69
CA LEU A 134 6.68 -9.76 -3.15
C LEU A 134 8.15 -9.59 -3.60
N LEU A 135 8.90 -8.71 -2.94
CA LEU A 135 10.34 -8.51 -3.20
C LEU A 135 11.14 -9.81 -3.03
N ARG A 136 10.91 -10.54 -1.93
CA ARG A 136 11.61 -11.82 -1.67
C ARG A 136 11.36 -12.85 -2.77
N SER A 137 10.17 -12.87 -3.38
CA SER A 137 9.87 -13.76 -4.51
C SER A 137 10.71 -13.48 -5.76
N TYR A 138 11.18 -12.24 -5.95
CA TYR A 138 11.94 -11.81 -7.12
C TYR A 138 13.45 -11.73 -6.93
N LEU A 139 13.94 -11.51 -5.70
CA LEU A 139 15.38 -11.37 -5.42
C LEU A 139 16.26 -12.50 -5.99
N PRO A 140 15.90 -13.80 -5.88
CA PRO A 140 16.71 -14.88 -6.42
C PRO A 140 16.93 -14.78 -7.94
N ILE A 141 15.98 -14.19 -8.67
CA ILE A 141 15.99 -14.09 -10.13
C ILE A 141 17.01 -13.04 -10.60
N THR A 142 17.13 -11.94 -9.86
CA THR A 142 18.00 -10.80 -10.22
C THR A 142 19.48 -11.15 -10.35
N SER A 143 19.89 -12.28 -9.75
CA SER A 143 21.27 -12.79 -9.73
C SER A 143 21.51 -13.94 -10.72
N THR A 144 20.50 -14.38 -11.46
CA THR A 144 20.64 -15.50 -12.42
C THR A 144 21.41 -15.07 -13.68
N ARG A 145 22.30 -15.94 -14.18
CA ARG A 145 23.15 -15.67 -15.36
C ARG A 145 22.57 -16.19 -16.69
N VAL A 146 21.52 -16.99 -16.64
CA VAL A 146 21.06 -17.82 -17.77
C VAL A 146 20.09 -17.07 -18.70
N ASP A 147 19.37 -16.05 -18.21
CA ASP A 147 18.41 -15.28 -19.02
C ASP A 147 18.56 -13.76 -18.75
N SER A 148 19.17 -13.05 -19.70
CA SER A 148 19.46 -11.63 -19.57
C SER A 148 18.20 -10.77 -19.57
N LYS A 149 17.19 -11.11 -20.38
CA LYS A 149 15.92 -10.38 -20.48
C LYS A 149 15.15 -10.52 -19.17
N TYR A 150 14.98 -11.75 -18.70
CA TYR A 150 14.27 -12.06 -17.47
C TYR A 150 14.96 -11.47 -16.23
N ARG A 151 16.29 -11.39 -16.23
CA ARG A 151 17.06 -10.68 -15.20
C ARG A 151 16.81 -9.16 -15.22
N VAL A 152 16.71 -8.54 -16.39
CA VAL A 152 16.43 -7.10 -16.50
C VAL A 152 15.01 -6.80 -16.04
N SER A 153 14.03 -7.58 -16.47
CA SER A 153 12.63 -7.44 -16.04
C SER A 153 12.48 -7.62 -14.52
N SER A 154 13.09 -8.66 -13.94
CA SER A 154 13.05 -8.86 -12.48
C SER A 154 13.72 -7.72 -11.71
N LYS A 155 14.82 -7.15 -12.21
CA LYS A 155 15.44 -5.95 -11.60
C LYS A 155 14.51 -4.72 -11.66
N LEU A 156 13.78 -4.54 -12.76
CA LEU A 156 12.79 -3.47 -12.86
C LEU A 156 11.65 -3.67 -11.87
N ILE A 157 11.10 -4.89 -11.79
CA ILE A 157 10.05 -5.26 -10.82
C ILE A 157 10.53 -4.98 -9.39
N VAL A 158 11.73 -5.44 -9.04
CA VAL A 158 12.32 -5.21 -7.71
C VAL A 158 12.49 -3.71 -7.41
N LYS A 159 12.95 -2.91 -8.38
CA LYS A 159 13.09 -1.46 -8.18
C LYS A 159 11.75 -0.78 -7.92
N LEU A 160 10.72 -1.13 -8.69
CA LEU A 160 9.39 -0.55 -8.55
C LEU A 160 8.73 -0.95 -7.22
N LEU A 161 8.75 -2.24 -6.87
CA LEU A 161 8.23 -2.72 -5.59
C LEU A 161 8.99 -2.14 -4.39
N LYS A 162 10.31 -1.96 -4.52
CA LYS A 162 11.12 -1.35 -3.48
C LYS A 162 10.78 0.13 -3.30
N SER A 163 10.59 0.86 -4.38
CA SER A 163 10.15 2.27 -4.31
C SER A 163 8.86 2.39 -3.51
N ILE A 164 7.83 1.61 -3.86
CA ILE A 164 6.56 1.59 -3.12
C ILE A 164 6.82 1.25 -1.64
N SER A 165 7.54 0.15 -1.36
CA SER A 165 7.81 -0.27 0.01
C SER A 165 8.58 0.75 0.85
N ASP A 166 9.45 1.56 0.25
CA ASP A 166 10.19 2.60 0.96
C ASP A 166 9.30 3.82 1.20
N ASP A 167 8.39 4.14 0.27
CA ASP A 167 7.36 5.17 0.45
C ASP A 167 6.40 4.79 1.60
N GLU A 168 5.92 3.55 1.71
CA GLU A 168 5.01 3.15 2.81
C GLU A 168 5.66 3.24 4.19
N LYS A 169 6.97 2.95 4.29
CA LYS A 169 7.70 3.18 5.55
C LYS A 169 7.71 4.65 5.90
N HIS A 170 7.95 5.49 4.90
CA HIS A 170 7.96 6.92 5.08
C HIS A 170 6.57 7.48 5.41
N HIS A 171 5.50 6.93 4.82
CA HIS A 171 4.12 7.26 5.21
C HIS A 171 3.88 6.98 6.69
N ASN A 172 4.30 5.81 7.17
CA ASN A 172 4.19 5.46 8.59
C ASN A 172 4.95 6.45 9.49
N GLU A 173 6.20 6.80 9.13
CA GLU A 173 6.98 7.84 9.85
C GLU A 173 6.27 9.20 9.88
N LEU A 174 5.63 9.60 8.77
CA LEU A 174 4.86 10.83 8.70
C LEU A 174 3.61 10.78 9.59
N LEU A 175 2.89 9.66 9.63
CA LEU A 175 1.74 9.47 10.50
C LEU A 175 2.13 9.49 11.99
N GLN A 176 3.26 8.89 12.34
CA GLN A 176 3.84 8.98 13.70
C GLN A 176 4.20 10.42 14.05
N SER A 177 4.81 11.16 13.14
CA SER A 177 5.13 12.59 13.36
C SER A 177 3.87 13.42 13.55
N VAL A 178 2.79 13.14 12.81
CA VAL A 178 1.48 13.78 13.00
C VAL A 178 0.94 13.50 14.42
N ARG A 179 1.02 12.25 14.88
CA ARG A 179 0.60 11.86 16.24
C ARG A 179 1.36 12.64 17.31
N GLU A 180 2.68 12.72 17.18
CA GLU A 180 3.54 13.46 18.12
C GLU A 180 3.18 14.96 18.15
N LEU A 181 3.02 15.58 16.97
CA LEU A 181 2.61 16.98 16.85
C LEU A 181 1.27 17.29 17.54
N ILE A 182 0.36 16.33 17.57
CA ILE A 182 -0.93 16.47 18.25
C ILE A 182 -0.77 16.31 19.77
N MET A 183 0.07 15.38 20.22
CA MET A 183 0.29 15.13 21.64
C MET A 183 0.99 16.31 22.34
N GLU A 184 1.94 16.98 21.67
CA GLU A 184 2.65 18.15 22.22
C GLU A 184 1.76 19.40 22.35
N ARG A 185 0.61 19.43 21.68
CA ARG A 185 -0.35 20.55 21.74
C ARG A 185 -1.42 20.40 22.83
N LYS A 186 -1.45 19.27 23.54
CA LYS A 186 -2.34 19.02 24.68
C LYS A 186 -1.66 19.34 25.99
#